data_AF-A0A812J592-F1
#
_entry.id   AF-A0A812J592-F1
#
_cell.length_a   1.000
_cell.length_b   1.000
_cell.length_c   1.000
_cell.angle_alpha   90.00
_cell.angle_beta   90.00
_cell.angle_gamma   90.00
#
_symmetry.space_group_name_H-M   'P 1'
#
loop_
_entity.id
_entity.type
_entity.pdbx_description
1 polymer ?
#
loop_
_entity_poly.entity_id
_entity_poly.type
_entity_poly.pdbx_seq_one_letter_code
_entity_poly.pdbx_strand_id
1 'polypeptide(L)'
;ADRKADVKIIPPLLGPALLGCEMLLCVLCMLKFYIEPSVASSDEAIVAGERYIMLVGALCLLFGFVAHTWRGYARSIETLQLQLREFKVEHARSACCDRGREDNSGITCDREIILQCIAAWYNSLGSFESQVQTEVRMAVIDQLGYKVFSYQRALLMLTPHAWLRLEYVSSHAGDAIRQVAELAQMFTYLLAIFPVVHKLGIRLCYRLRARCCNPCLDFLLSMAIVMGTFTLFVACYAVQLYVFRQNDQGLLLSVLQKRADGRSKWLAKALIQASDGRMDAQSLYSVVAHNRFIEDLTEKTGNKMYRALHANLHVFSSKQRRFLEKDCALAKKYAKTAFAGVQKDAPDEDSKQEQAANAIEDMMARCRAFVREKQSERGERGEQGENGDDGAQEEAAAAEPSGEVEAPAEEEAPAATPAPAVTTGLASRSRSAPKAKEKQATKAKSKKKRESSSPSRRHSSSSGSRKRRKKRSRKDSRSSSSSGRHEAKKSGKRKSKDSESSDRSKKRKKKKHH
;
A
#
# COMPACT_ATOMS: atom_id res chain seq x y z
N ALA A 1 -22.35 36.07 -10.90
CA ALA A 1 -21.90 34.90 -10.11
C ALA A 1 -21.05 35.42 -8.97
N ASP A 2 -21.65 35.65 -7.81
CA ASP A 2 -20.94 36.18 -6.65
C ASP A 2 -19.86 35.20 -6.19
N ARG A 3 -18.60 35.63 -6.26
CA ARG A 3 -17.49 34.93 -5.63
C ARG A 3 -17.67 35.08 -4.11
N LYS A 4 -18.30 34.09 -3.47
CA LYS A 4 -18.24 33.95 -2.02
C LYS A 4 -16.76 33.86 -1.64
N ALA A 5 -16.29 34.82 -0.85
CA ALA A 5 -14.95 34.78 -0.29
C ALA A 5 -14.84 33.53 0.60
N ASP A 6 -14.06 32.54 0.17
CA ASP A 6 -13.82 31.32 0.93
C ASP A 6 -12.65 31.59 1.89
N VAL A 7 -12.98 31.88 3.15
CA VAL A 7 -12.00 32.04 4.23
C VAL A 7 -11.19 30.76 4.29
N LYS A 8 -9.85 30.80 4.27
CA LYS A 8 -9.02 29.60 4.44
C LYS A 8 -8.26 29.66 5.75
N ILE A 9 -8.55 28.70 6.64
CA ILE A 9 -7.86 28.59 7.93
C ILE A 9 -6.75 27.55 7.82
N ILE A 10 -5.50 27.97 8.03
CA ILE A 10 -4.31 27.11 7.97
C ILE A 10 -3.69 27.04 9.36
N PRO A 11 -3.82 25.92 10.09
CA PRO A 11 -3.17 25.77 11.39
C PRO A 11 -1.65 25.64 11.21
N PRO A 12 -0.82 26.40 11.93
CA PRO A 12 0.63 26.40 11.74
C PRO A 12 1.27 25.04 12.08
N LEU A 13 0.71 24.31 13.05
CA LEU A 13 1.22 23.01 13.49
C LEU A 13 0.75 21.83 12.63
N LEU A 14 -0.29 22.03 11.80
CA LEU A 14 -0.84 20.95 11.00
C LEU A 14 0.12 20.52 9.88
N GLY A 15 0.77 21.49 9.22
CA GLY A 15 1.73 21.22 8.15
C GLY A 15 2.88 20.30 8.61
N PRO A 16 3.63 20.68 9.66
CA PRO A 16 4.69 19.83 10.21
C PRO A 16 4.21 18.44 10.67
N ALA A 17 3.01 18.34 11.27
CA ALA A 17 2.47 17.04 11.70
C ALA A 17 2.15 16.12 10.50
N LEU A 18 1.55 16.68 9.44
CA LEU A 18 1.31 15.94 8.20
C LEU A 18 2.62 15.53 7.55
N LEU A 19 3.57 16.46 7.40
CA LEU A 19 4.89 16.16 6.83
C LEU A 19 5.64 15.10 7.66
N GLY A 20 5.59 15.16 8.98
CA GLY A 20 6.18 14.15 9.85
C GLY A 20 5.57 12.77 9.62
N CYS A 21 4.25 12.69 9.48
CA CYS A 21 3.57 11.44 9.15
C CYS A 21 3.96 10.93 7.75
N GLU A 22 4.12 11.81 6.75
CA GLU A 22 4.58 11.47 5.41
C GLU A 22 5.98 10.85 5.45
N MET A 23 6.91 11.53 6.13
CA MET A 23 8.29 11.07 6.25
C MET A 23 8.38 9.71 6.96
N LEU A 24 7.57 9.49 8.00
CA LEU A 24 7.51 8.19 8.69
C LEU A 24 6.95 7.08 7.78
N LEU A 25 5.93 7.38 6.97
CA LEU A 25 5.41 6.43 5.99
C LEU A 25 6.43 6.12 4.89
N CYS A 26 7.17 7.13 4.40
CA CYS A 26 8.28 6.92 3.47
C CYS A 26 9.33 5.99 4.06
N VAL A 27 9.80 6.25 5.28
CA VAL A 27 10.80 5.42 5.96
C VAL A 27 10.28 4.00 6.17
N LEU A 28 9.03 3.83 6.58
CA LEU A 28 8.39 2.51 6.70
C LEU A 28 8.39 1.76 5.36
N CYS A 29 8.06 2.45 4.25
CA CYS A 29 8.04 1.83 2.92
C CYS A 29 9.44 1.44 2.44
N MET A 30 10.44 2.31 2.65
CA MET A 30 11.84 2.02 2.31
C MET A 30 12.38 0.83 3.11
N LEU A 31 12.11 0.79 4.42
CA LEU A 31 12.48 -0.35 5.27
C LEU A 31 11.81 -1.63 4.81
N LYS A 32 10.50 -1.59 4.53
CA LYS A 32 9.79 -2.76 3.99
C LYS A 32 10.45 -3.25 2.71
N PHE A 33 10.70 -2.36 1.75
CA PHE A 33 11.30 -2.69 0.46
C PHE A 33 12.71 -3.29 0.62
N TYR A 34 13.51 -2.79 1.58
CA TYR A 34 14.83 -3.33 1.86
C TYR A 34 14.81 -4.72 2.52
N ILE A 35 13.83 -4.95 3.41
CA ILE A 35 13.70 -6.22 4.15
C ILE A 35 13.09 -7.32 3.29
N GLU A 36 12.17 -6.98 2.39
CA GLU A 36 11.38 -7.95 1.62
C GLU A 36 12.25 -8.94 0.79
N PRO A 37 13.30 -8.52 0.05
CA PRO A 37 14.23 -9.45 -0.61
C PRO A 37 15.00 -10.34 0.36
N SER A 38 15.37 -9.81 1.52
CA SER A 38 16.06 -10.57 2.58
C SER A 38 15.14 -11.64 3.17
N VAL A 39 13.85 -11.35 3.32
CA VAL A 39 12.83 -12.30 3.78
C VAL A 39 12.60 -13.39 2.72
N ALA A 40 12.50 -13.00 1.46
CA ALA A 40 12.22 -13.92 0.36
C ALA A 40 13.38 -14.90 0.10
N SER A 41 14.62 -14.48 0.39
CA SER A 41 15.81 -15.31 0.20
C SER A 41 16.14 -16.21 1.39
N SER A 42 15.71 -15.84 2.62
CA SER A 42 15.98 -16.65 3.80
C SER A 42 15.02 -17.84 3.88
N ASP A 43 15.55 -19.07 3.94
CA ASP A 43 14.77 -20.24 4.35
C ASP A 43 14.18 -20.10 5.76
N GLU A 44 14.71 -19.16 6.56
CA GLU A 44 14.26 -18.83 7.90
C GLU A 44 13.23 -17.70 7.90
N ALA A 45 12.09 -17.91 7.24
CA ALA A 45 10.98 -16.96 7.20
C ALA A 45 10.53 -16.46 8.60
N ILE A 46 10.78 -17.26 9.64
CA ILE A 46 10.52 -16.91 11.05
C ILE A 46 11.44 -15.77 11.51
N VAL A 47 12.76 -15.89 11.33
CA VAL A 47 13.75 -14.87 11.75
C VAL A 47 13.55 -13.57 10.98
N ALA A 48 13.21 -13.68 9.70
CA ALA A 48 12.90 -12.52 8.87
C ALA A 48 11.62 -11.79 9.35
N GLY A 49 10.61 -12.55 9.79
CA GLY A 49 9.41 -12.02 10.43
C GLY A 49 9.70 -11.28 11.75
N GLU A 50 10.58 -11.83 12.59
CA GLU A 50 10.98 -11.19 13.85
C GLU A 50 11.66 -9.84 13.62
N ARG A 51 12.59 -9.75 12.66
CA ARG A 51 13.26 -8.49 12.29
C ARG A 51 12.27 -7.44 11.79
N TYR A 52 11.30 -7.86 10.99
CA TYR A 52 10.23 -6.99 10.51
C TYR A 52 9.39 -6.45 11.67
N ILE A 53 8.99 -7.30 12.62
CA ILE A 53 8.20 -6.88 13.79
C ILE A 53 8.99 -5.88 14.65
N MET A 54 10.29 -6.11 14.88
CA MET A 54 11.13 -5.19 15.66
C MET A 54 11.23 -3.80 15.03
N LEU A 55 11.47 -3.75 13.72
CA LEU A 55 11.59 -2.48 12.98
C LEU A 55 10.26 -1.73 12.92
N VAL A 56 9.16 -2.45 12.68
CA VAL A 56 7.82 -1.86 12.70
C VAL A 56 7.43 -1.40 14.10
N GLY A 57 7.83 -2.14 15.15
CA GLY A 57 7.63 -1.74 16.54
C GLY A 57 8.31 -0.41 16.88
N ALA A 58 9.55 -0.19 16.42
CA ALA A 58 10.24 1.08 16.59
C ALA A 58 9.50 2.24 15.89
N LEU A 59 8.96 2.00 14.69
CA LEU A 59 8.16 3.00 13.98
C LEU A 59 6.82 3.26 14.66
N CYS A 60 6.20 2.26 15.29
CA CYS A 60 4.98 2.45 16.08
C CYS A 60 5.16 3.47 17.21
N LEU A 61 6.35 3.54 17.83
CA LEU A 61 6.67 4.58 18.82
C LEU A 61 6.63 5.98 18.19
N LEU A 62 7.22 6.15 17.00
CA LEU A 62 7.22 7.42 16.26
C LEU A 62 5.80 7.83 15.83
N PHE A 63 5.01 6.87 15.33
CA PHE A 63 3.59 7.09 15.06
C PHE A 63 2.79 7.44 16.33
N GLY A 64 3.23 6.98 17.50
CA GLY A 64 2.68 7.38 18.80
C GLY A 64 2.76 8.89 19.04
N PHE A 65 3.90 9.52 18.72
CA PHE A 65 4.05 10.98 18.81
C PHE A 65 3.17 11.73 17.81
N VAL A 66 3.00 11.20 16.59
CA VAL A 66 2.07 11.76 15.60
C VAL A 66 0.62 11.68 16.11
N ALA A 67 0.21 10.51 16.62
CA ALA A 67 -1.12 10.32 17.20
C ALA A 67 -1.36 11.24 18.40
N HIS A 68 -0.35 11.42 19.26
CA HIS A 68 -0.42 12.35 20.39
C HIS A 68 -0.60 13.80 19.91
N THR A 69 0.15 14.21 18.89
CA THR A 69 0.01 15.53 18.24
C THR A 69 -1.38 15.72 17.64
N TRP A 70 -1.94 14.71 16.97
CA TRP A 70 -3.31 14.76 16.44
C TRP A 70 -4.38 14.84 17.53
N ARG A 71 -4.19 14.17 18.67
CA ARG A 71 -5.08 14.35 19.84
C ARG A 71 -4.99 15.76 20.40
N GLY A 72 -3.79 16.32 20.48
CA GLY A 72 -3.57 17.73 20.82
C GLY A 72 -4.31 18.66 19.88
N TYR A 73 -4.19 18.43 18.57
CA TYR A 73 -4.92 19.18 17.54
C TYR A 73 -6.44 19.06 17.69
N ALA A 74 -6.97 17.86 17.92
CA ALA A 74 -8.39 17.64 18.15
C ALA A 74 -8.91 18.40 19.38
N ARG A 75 -8.11 18.47 20.46
CA ARG A 75 -8.41 19.30 21.63
C ARG A 75 -8.44 20.78 21.28
N SER A 76 -7.46 21.28 20.53
CA SER A 76 -7.43 22.68 20.09
C SER A 76 -8.64 23.06 19.24
N ILE A 77 -9.10 22.16 18.36
CA ILE A 77 -10.34 22.36 17.60
C ILE A 77 -11.54 22.47 18.54
N GLU A 78 -11.66 21.58 19.53
CA GLU A 78 -12.77 21.63 20.50
C GLU A 78 -12.74 22.90 21.35
N THR A 79 -11.57 23.31 21.84
CA THR A 79 -11.42 24.57 22.56
C THR A 79 -11.82 25.76 21.69
N LEU A 80 -11.40 25.79 20.42
CA LEU A 80 -11.79 26.83 19.48
C LEU A 80 -13.31 26.82 19.20
N GLN A 81 -13.93 25.64 19.09
CA GLN A 81 -15.38 25.51 18.93
C GLN A 81 -16.14 26.06 20.15
N LEU A 82 -15.66 25.79 21.35
CA LEU A 82 -16.24 26.32 22.59
C LEU A 82 -16.07 27.84 22.68
N GLN A 83 -14.87 28.35 22.40
CA GLN A 83 -14.59 29.79 22.37
C GLN A 83 -15.47 30.52 21.36
N LEU A 84 -15.66 29.95 20.17
CA LEU A 84 -16.56 30.52 19.16
C LEU A 84 -18.03 30.42 19.56
N ARG A 85 -18.43 29.37 20.27
CA ARG A 85 -19.81 29.20 20.77
C ARG A 85 -20.14 30.19 21.89
N GLU A 86 -19.18 30.48 22.75
CA GLU A 86 -19.32 31.41 23.88
C GLU A 86 -18.84 32.83 23.52
N PHE A 87 -18.51 33.06 22.25
CA PHE A 87 -17.98 34.33 21.79
C PHE A 87 -18.97 35.45 22.04
N LYS A 88 -18.51 36.47 22.75
CA LYS A 88 -19.20 37.74 22.88
C LYS A 88 -18.22 38.89 22.78
N VAL A 89 -18.66 39.96 22.12
CA VAL A 89 -17.91 41.19 21.89
C VAL A 89 -17.56 41.89 23.20
N GLU A 90 -18.42 41.77 24.22
CA GLU A 90 -18.19 42.30 25.56
C GLU A 90 -16.93 41.72 26.24
N HIS A 91 -16.62 40.44 25.96
CA HIS A 91 -15.46 39.75 26.52
C HIS A 91 -14.17 39.95 25.71
N ALA A 92 -14.26 40.57 24.52
CA ALA A 92 -13.08 40.83 23.71
C ALA A 92 -12.18 41.86 24.39
N ARG A 93 -10.90 41.50 24.60
CA ARG A 93 -9.89 42.41 25.13
C ARG A 93 -9.32 43.28 24.03
N SER A 94 -8.98 44.51 24.38
CA SER A 94 -8.27 45.42 23.48
C SER A 94 -7.18 46.14 24.26
N ALA A 95 -6.01 46.30 23.64
CA ALA A 95 -4.85 46.91 24.29
C ALA A 95 -5.14 48.35 24.77
N CYS A 96 -6.00 49.07 24.05
CA CYS A 96 -6.42 50.42 24.42
C CYS A 96 -7.25 50.48 25.71
N CYS A 97 -8.00 49.42 26.04
CA CYS A 97 -8.75 49.33 27.30
C CYS A 97 -7.91 48.76 28.45
N ASP A 98 -7.00 47.83 28.16
CA ASP A 98 -6.22 47.12 29.19
C ASP A 98 -5.15 48.00 29.85
N ARG A 99 -4.69 49.08 29.19
CA ARG A 99 -3.66 49.99 29.74
C ARG A 99 -4.20 51.03 30.74
N GLY A 100 -5.52 51.07 30.97
CA GLY A 100 -6.15 52.12 31.76
C GLY A 100 -6.14 53.44 30.99
N ARG A 101 -7.30 54.06 30.82
CA ARG A 101 -7.36 55.43 30.30
C ARG A 101 -6.97 56.38 31.41
N GLU A 102 -6.11 57.35 31.11
CA GLU A 102 -6.17 58.63 31.80
C GLU A 102 -7.42 59.35 31.29
N ASP A 103 -8.40 59.54 32.16
CA ASP A 103 -9.76 60.01 31.86
C ASP A 103 -9.83 61.40 31.16
N ASN A 104 -8.70 62.11 31.05
CA ASN A 104 -8.62 63.48 30.51
C ASN A 104 -8.08 63.62 29.08
N SER A 105 -7.73 62.54 28.39
CA SER A 105 -7.07 62.68 27.08
C SER A 105 -7.99 63.06 25.91
N GLY A 106 -9.32 63.02 26.07
CA GLY A 106 -10.28 63.37 24.98
C GLY A 106 -10.24 62.45 23.75
N ILE A 107 -9.33 61.48 23.71
CA ILE A 107 -9.16 60.55 22.59
C ILE A 107 -10.29 59.49 22.65
N THR A 108 -10.98 59.24 21.55
CA THR A 108 -12.03 58.20 21.44
C THR A 108 -11.41 56.80 21.50
N CYS A 109 -12.12 55.82 22.08
CA CYS A 109 -11.56 54.48 22.28
C CYS A 109 -11.60 53.69 20.97
N ASP A 110 -10.46 53.16 20.52
CA ASP A 110 -10.42 52.32 19.32
C ASP A 110 -11.40 51.15 19.41
N ARG A 111 -11.57 50.58 20.61
CA ARG A 111 -12.58 49.53 20.84
C ARG A 111 -13.98 50.05 20.50
N GLU A 112 -14.37 51.19 21.04
CA GLU A 112 -15.70 51.77 20.80
C GLU A 112 -15.94 52.05 19.32
N ILE A 113 -14.95 52.63 18.63
CA ILE A 113 -15.00 52.86 17.18
C ILE A 113 -15.19 51.54 16.44
N ILE A 114 -14.39 50.51 16.74
CA ILE A 114 -14.50 49.19 16.11
C ILE A 114 -15.89 48.56 16.36
N LEU A 115 -16.44 48.68 17.57
CA LEU A 115 -17.77 48.15 17.89
C LEU A 115 -18.86 48.87 17.10
N GLN A 116 -18.77 50.20 16.96
CA GLN A 116 -19.69 50.97 16.13
C GLN A 116 -19.59 50.58 14.66
N CYS A 117 -18.38 50.39 14.13
CA CYS A 117 -18.19 49.89 12.76
C CYS A 117 -18.80 48.50 12.56
N ILE A 118 -18.57 47.56 13.49
CA ILE A 118 -19.17 46.22 13.44
C ILE A 118 -20.69 46.29 13.49
N ALA A 119 -21.25 47.09 14.39
CA ALA A 119 -22.70 47.27 14.49
C ALA A 119 -23.28 47.84 13.18
N ALA A 120 -22.60 48.80 12.55
CA ALA A 120 -23.00 49.36 11.27
C ALA A 120 -22.94 48.31 10.13
N TRP A 121 -21.91 47.47 10.08
CA TRP A 121 -21.75 46.45 9.04
C TRP A 121 -22.72 45.26 9.16
N TYR A 122 -23.01 44.84 10.39
CA TYR A 122 -23.82 43.63 10.66
C TYR A 122 -25.24 43.97 11.15
N ASN A 123 -25.64 45.24 11.08
CA ASN A 123 -26.86 45.85 11.64
C ASN A 123 -26.94 45.87 13.18
N SER A 124 -26.25 44.98 13.88
CA SER A 124 -26.11 45.00 15.33
C SER A 124 -24.93 44.14 15.80
N LEU A 125 -24.45 44.37 17.02
CA LEU A 125 -23.45 43.51 17.66
C LEU A 125 -23.98 42.08 17.87
N GLY A 126 -25.25 41.91 18.25
CA GLY A 126 -25.84 40.59 18.44
C GLY A 126 -25.96 39.77 17.14
N SER A 127 -26.23 40.44 16.01
CA SER A 127 -26.21 39.81 14.68
C SER A 127 -24.81 39.31 14.32
N PHE A 128 -23.79 40.14 14.54
CA PHE A 128 -22.39 39.76 14.36
C PHE A 128 -22.00 38.57 15.26
N GLU A 129 -22.31 38.63 16.56
CA GLU A 129 -22.05 37.53 17.50
C GLU A 129 -22.73 36.24 17.06
N SER A 130 -24.01 36.32 16.64
CA SER A 130 -24.75 35.17 16.13
C SER A 130 -24.07 34.57 14.91
N GLN A 131 -23.59 35.40 13.97
CA GLN A 131 -22.87 34.94 12.79
C GLN A 131 -21.53 34.27 13.13
N VAL A 132 -20.78 34.80 14.11
CA VAL A 132 -19.54 34.18 14.59
C VAL A 132 -19.83 32.82 15.26
N GLN A 133 -20.82 32.78 16.13
CA GLN A 133 -21.22 31.58 16.87
C GLN A 133 -21.79 30.46 15.97
N THR A 134 -22.34 30.82 14.81
CA THR A 134 -22.96 29.89 13.87
C THR A 134 -22.10 29.67 12.63
N GLU A 135 -22.08 30.60 11.68
CA GLU A 135 -21.45 30.45 10.37
C GLU A 135 -19.93 30.29 10.47
N VAL A 136 -19.25 31.18 11.21
CA VAL A 136 -17.79 31.10 11.35
C VAL A 136 -17.41 29.82 12.07
N ARG A 137 -18.12 29.46 13.15
CA ARG A 137 -17.94 28.20 13.85
C ARG A 137 -18.09 27.00 12.91
N MET A 138 -19.16 26.94 12.11
CA MET A 138 -19.37 25.82 11.18
C MET A 138 -18.30 25.76 10.09
N ALA A 139 -17.86 26.92 9.57
CA ALA A 139 -16.78 26.99 8.59
C ALA A 139 -15.45 26.48 9.17
N VAL A 140 -15.13 26.86 10.42
CA VAL A 140 -13.95 26.37 11.15
C VAL A 140 -14.00 24.85 11.32
N ILE A 141 -15.16 24.29 11.70
CA ILE A 141 -15.35 22.84 11.85
C ILE A 141 -15.17 22.11 10.52
N ASP A 142 -15.79 22.63 9.46
CA ASP A 142 -15.69 22.06 8.11
C ASP A 142 -14.24 22.02 7.63
N GLN A 143 -13.53 23.14 7.75
CA GLN A 143 -12.16 23.27 7.26
C GLN A 143 -11.17 22.48 8.10
N LEU A 144 -11.18 22.65 9.43
CA LEU A 144 -10.18 22.04 10.31
C LEU A 144 -10.49 20.59 10.65
N GLY A 145 -11.77 20.21 10.72
CA GLY A 145 -12.20 18.87 11.07
C GLY A 145 -12.32 17.93 9.88
N TYR A 146 -13.02 18.35 8.82
CA TYR A 146 -13.40 17.44 7.73
C TYR A 146 -12.47 17.54 6.51
N LYS A 147 -12.11 18.75 6.07
CA LYS A 147 -11.30 18.95 4.85
C LYS A 147 -9.84 18.55 5.04
N VAL A 148 -9.27 18.81 6.22
CA VAL A 148 -7.88 18.43 6.56
C VAL A 148 -7.65 16.92 6.42
N PHE A 149 -8.62 16.12 6.84
CA PHE A 149 -8.52 14.66 6.84
C PHE A 149 -9.36 14.02 5.71
N SER A 150 -9.23 14.58 4.51
CA SER A 150 -9.91 14.06 3.32
C SER A 150 -9.29 12.75 2.83
N TYR A 151 -10.11 11.94 2.15
CA TYR A 151 -9.65 10.71 1.49
C TYR A 151 -8.54 10.99 0.47
N GLN A 152 -8.66 12.09 -0.28
CA GLN A 152 -7.64 12.53 -1.23
C GLN A 152 -6.30 12.80 -0.55
N ARG A 153 -6.31 13.41 0.64
CA ARG A 153 -5.08 13.62 1.41
C ARG A 153 -4.47 12.30 1.86
N ALA A 154 -5.29 11.34 2.31
CA ALA A 154 -4.81 10.01 2.67
C ALA A 154 -4.18 9.28 1.48
N LEU A 155 -4.74 9.41 0.27
CA LEU A 155 -4.14 8.87 -0.95
C LEU A 155 -2.81 9.54 -1.29
N LEU A 156 -2.75 10.87 -1.19
CA LEU A 156 -1.51 11.62 -1.41
C LEU A 156 -0.40 11.14 -0.48
N MET A 157 -0.75 10.83 0.78
CA MET A 157 0.20 10.32 1.77
C MET A 157 0.79 8.95 1.45
N LEU A 158 0.16 8.21 0.55
CA LEU A 158 0.58 6.87 0.13
C LEU A 158 1.28 6.88 -1.22
N THR A 159 1.47 8.04 -1.83
CA THR A 159 2.17 8.18 -3.10
C THR A 159 3.56 7.52 -3.08
N PRO A 160 4.41 7.70 -2.03
CA PRO A 160 5.71 7.04 -1.96
C PRO A 160 5.60 5.51 -1.96
N HIS A 161 4.60 4.96 -1.27
CA HIS A 161 4.33 3.53 -1.26
C HIS A 161 3.97 3.01 -2.65
N ALA A 162 3.09 3.73 -3.37
CA ALA A 162 2.68 3.36 -4.71
C ALA A 162 3.87 3.36 -5.68
N TRP A 163 4.75 4.37 -5.63
CA TRP A 163 5.94 4.43 -6.48
C TRP A 163 6.90 3.25 -6.27
N LEU A 164 7.26 2.98 -5.01
CA LEU A 164 8.15 1.86 -4.67
C LEU A 164 7.55 0.51 -5.10
N ARG A 165 6.23 0.37 -5.01
CA ARG A 165 5.54 -0.86 -5.44
C ARG A 165 5.45 -0.99 -6.96
N LEU A 166 5.28 0.12 -7.69
CA LEU A 166 5.33 0.10 -9.14
C LEU A 166 6.70 -0.33 -9.66
N GLU A 167 7.78 0.14 -9.02
CA GLU A 167 9.15 -0.30 -9.34
C GLU A 167 9.37 -1.78 -9.02
N TYR A 168 8.85 -2.26 -7.88
CA TYR A 168 8.86 -3.69 -7.58
C TYR A 168 8.13 -4.51 -8.65
N VAL A 169 6.95 -4.07 -9.07
CA VAL A 169 6.16 -4.75 -10.11
C VAL A 169 6.91 -4.75 -11.44
N SER A 170 7.53 -3.63 -11.83
CA SER A 170 8.24 -3.55 -13.12
C SER A 170 9.46 -4.46 -13.18
N SER A 171 10.10 -4.76 -12.04
CA SER A 171 11.19 -5.75 -11.98
C SER A 171 10.75 -7.18 -12.34
N HIS A 172 9.44 -7.46 -12.36
CA HIS A 172 8.87 -8.76 -12.73
C HIS A 172 8.27 -8.76 -14.14
N ALA A 173 8.86 -7.98 -15.07
CA ALA A 173 8.40 -7.78 -16.45
C ALA A 173 8.06 -9.10 -17.20
N GLY A 174 8.74 -10.20 -16.87
CA GLY A 174 8.53 -11.51 -17.49
C GLY A 174 7.28 -12.29 -17.04
N ASP A 175 6.65 -11.92 -15.93
CA ASP A 175 5.48 -12.63 -15.38
C ASP A 175 4.27 -11.69 -15.27
N ALA A 176 3.46 -11.66 -16.34
CA ALA A 176 2.28 -10.81 -16.42
C ALA A 176 1.22 -11.15 -15.34
N ILE A 177 1.09 -12.42 -14.95
CA ILE A 177 0.09 -12.83 -13.95
C ILE A 177 0.49 -12.29 -12.58
N ARG A 178 1.77 -12.45 -12.22
CA ARG A 178 2.32 -11.90 -10.99
C ARG A 178 2.21 -10.38 -10.97
N GLN A 179 2.55 -9.69 -12.05
CA GLN A 179 2.39 -8.23 -12.13
C GLN A 179 0.95 -7.78 -11.85
N VAL A 180 -0.04 -8.44 -12.47
CA VAL A 180 -1.45 -8.11 -12.27
C VAL A 180 -1.86 -8.35 -10.81
N ALA A 181 -1.44 -9.45 -10.20
CA ALA A 181 -1.72 -9.74 -8.80
C ALA A 181 -1.09 -8.70 -7.86
N GLU A 182 0.16 -8.34 -8.09
CA GLU A 182 0.91 -7.37 -7.28
C GLU A 182 0.35 -5.94 -7.44
N LEU A 183 -0.09 -5.56 -8.64
CA LEU A 183 -0.80 -4.30 -8.89
C LEU A 183 -2.17 -4.28 -8.21
N ALA A 184 -2.94 -5.36 -8.32
CA ALA A 184 -4.24 -5.47 -7.65
C ALA A 184 -4.07 -5.35 -6.13
N GLN A 185 -3.04 -5.99 -5.57
CA GLN A 185 -2.65 -5.84 -4.18
C GLN A 185 -2.30 -4.39 -3.84
N MET A 186 -1.42 -3.75 -4.61
CA MET A 186 -1.03 -2.35 -4.41
C MET A 186 -2.25 -1.43 -4.41
N PHE A 187 -3.16 -1.54 -5.39
CA PHE A 187 -4.37 -0.72 -5.45
C PHE A 187 -5.34 -1.02 -4.30
N THR A 188 -5.44 -2.26 -3.84
CA THR A 188 -6.26 -2.62 -2.67
C THR A 188 -5.75 -1.91 -1.42
N TYR A 189 -4.42 -1.89 -1.20
CA TYR A 189 -3.83 -1.16 -0.09
C TYR A 189 -4.01 0.35 -0.23
N LEU A 190 -3.67 0.89 -1.39
CA LEU A 190 -3.70 2.31 -1.69
C LEU A 190 -5.11 2.90 -1.56
N LEU A 191 -6.10 2.26 -2.20
CA LEU A 191 -7.45 2.82 -2.34
C LEU A 191 -8.39 2.42 -1.20
N ALA A 192 -8.20 1.26 -0.58
CA ALA A 192 -9.14 0.75 0.43
C ALA A 192 -8.52 0.68 1.83
N ILE A 193 -7.52 -0.17 2.02
CA ILE A 193 -7.07 -0.53 3.38
C ILE A 193 -6.47 0.68 4.11
N PHE A 194 -5.47 1.34 3.53
CA PHE A 194 -4.79 2.44 4.21
C PHE A 194 -5.71 3.64 4.49
N PRO A 195 -6.53 4.14 3.54
CA PRO A 195 -7.45 5.24 3.84
C PRO A 195 -8.46 4.90 4.93
N VAL A 196 -8.94 3.65 5.00
CA VAL A 196 -9.84 3.19 6.06
C VAL A 196 -9.14 3.17 7.41
N VAL A 197 -7.95 2.56 7.51
CA VAL A 197 -7.16 2.50 8.75
C VAL A 197 -6.78 3.89 9.24
N HIS A 198 -6.31 4.76 8.33
CA HIS A 198 -5.94 6.14 8.65
C HIS A 198 -7.13 6.95 9.17
N LYS A 199 -8.27 6.89 8.47
CA LYS A 199 -9.51 7.57 8.88
C LYS A 199 -10.04 7.04 10.22
N LEU A 200 -9.93 5.73 10.46
CA LEU A 200 -10.28 5.14 11.76
C LEU A 200 -9.36 5.66 12.87
N GLY A 201 -8.05 5.69 12.64
CA GLY A 201 -7.07 6.23 13.58
C GLY A 201 -7.36 7.68 13.97
N ILE A 202 -7.60 8.55 12.98
CA ILE A 202 -7.98 9.96 13.24
C ILE A 202 -9.28 10.05 14.02
N ARG A 203 -10.30 9.25 13.68
CA ARG A 203 -11.56 9.22 14.43
C ARG A 203 -11.37 8.76 15.87
N LEU A 204 -10.51 7.79 16.11
CA LEU A 204 -10.15 7.33 17.47
C LEU A 204 -9.42 8.44 18.23
N CYS A 205 -8.46 9.14 17.61
CA CYS A 205 -7.82 10.31 18.19
C CYS A 205 -8.83 11.40 18.57
N TYR A 206 -9.80 11.68 17.70
CA TYR A 206 -10.84 12.68 17.96
C TYR A 206 -11.80 12.23 19.07
N ARG A 207 -12.19 10.95 19.12
CA ARG A 207 -13.07 10.42 20.16
C ARG A 207 -12.39 10.36 21.52
N LEU A 208 -11.11 9.99 21.55
CA LEU A 208 -10.30 9.84 22.76
C LEU A 208 -9.47 11.10 23.06
N ARG A 209 -9.94 12.27 22.62
CA ARG A 209 -9.19 13.53 22.76
C ARG A 209 -9.10 14.07 24.19
N ALA A 210 -9.97 13.62 25.10
CA ALA A 210 -9.98 14.07 26.49
C ALA A 210 -8.59 13.93 27.14
N ARG A 211 -8.16 14.96 27.89
CA ARG A 211 -6.85 14.98 28.54
C ARG A 211 -6.88 14.05 29.76
N CYS A 212 -5.95 13.10 29.82
CA CYS A 212 -5.76 12.29 31.02
C CYS A 212 -5.11 13.13 32.15
N CYS A 213 -5.30 12.72 33.41
CA CYS A 213 -4.70 13.41 34.56
C CYS A 213 -3.16 13.42 34.54
N ASN A 214 -2.53 12.45 33.87
CA ASN A 214 -1.08 12.30 33.77
C ASN A 214 -0.65 12.34 32.29
N PRO A 215 0.39 13.13 31.93
CA PRO A 215 0.92 13.17 30.57
C PRO A 215 1.39 11.81 30.04
N CYS A 216 1.93 10.94 30.90
CA CYS A 216 2.35 9.59 30.51
C CYS A 216 1.14 8.73 30.10
N LEU A 217 0.06 8.77 30.88
CA LEU A 217 -1.19 8.08 30.50
C LEU A 217 -1.79 8.64 29.20
N ASP A 218 -1.67 9.96 29.00
CA ASP A 218 -2.09 10.60 27.75
C ASP A 218 -1.27 10.10 26.54
N PHE A 219 0.04 9.92 26.71
CA PHE A 219 0.88 9.32 25.67
C PHE A 219 0.57 7.83 25.45
N LEU A 220 0.42 7.05 26.52
CA LEU A 220 0.06 5.63 26.44
C LEU A 220 -1.28 5.39 25.75
N LEU A 221 -2.27 6.27 25.96
CA LEU A 221 -3.54 6.21 25.22
C LEU A 221 -3.34 6.47 23.72
N SER A 222 -2.40 7.35 23.35
CA SER A 222 -2.04 7.60 21.95
C SER A 222 -1.34 6.38 21.33
N MET A 223 -0.46 5.73 22.08
CA MET A 223 0.16 4.45 21.71
C MET A 223 -0.88 3.34 21.52
N ALA A 224 -1.86 3.24 22.42
CA ALA A 224 -2.93 2.25 22.31
C ALA A 224 -3.75 2.41 21.03
N ILE A 225 -4.02 3.65 20.60
CA ILE A 225 -4.68 3.93 19.30
C ILE A 225 -3.82 3.41 18.15
N VAL A 226 -2.52 3.73 18.13
CA VAL A 226 -1.60 3.28 17.09
C VAL A 226 -1.54 1.76 17.03
N MET A 227 -1.36 1.10 18.17
CA MET A 227 -1.36 -0.37 18.26
C MET A 227 -2.67 -0.97 17.77
N GLY A 228 -3.82 -0.42 18.15
CA GLY A 228 -5.13 -0.89 17.66
C GLY A 228 -5.28 -0.77 16.14
N THR A 229 -4.87 0.38 15.57
CA THR A 229 -4.90 0.58 14.11
C THR A 229 -3.89 -0.30 13.38
N PHE A 230 -2.72 -0.54 13.98
CA PHE A 230 -1.70 -1.41 13.42
C PHE A 230 -2.15 -2.87 13.43
N THR A 231 -2.75 -3.36 14.52
CA THR A 231 -3.34 -4.71 14.58
C THR A 231 -4.42 -4.91 13.52
N LEU A 232 -5.28 -3.90 13.30
CA LEU A 232 -6.25 -3.95 12.21
C LEU A 232 -5.58 -4.06 10.83
N PHE A 233 -4.52 -3.28 10.59
CA PHE A 233 -3.74 -3.35 9.36
C PHE A 233 -3.11 -4.74 9.16
N VAL A 234 -2.49 -5.31 10.21
CA VAL A 234 -1.92 -6.66 10.19
C VAL A 234 -3.00 -7.71 9.93
N ALA A 235 -4.19 -7.56 10.52
CA ALA A 235 -5.31 -8.48 10.26
C ALA A 235 -5.76 -8.42 8.79
N CYS A 236 -5.90 -7.23 8.20
CA CYS A 236 -6.19 -7.08 6.77
C CYS A 236 -5.10 -7.73 5.90
N TYR A 237 -3.83 -7.55 6.27
CA TYR A 237 -2.69 -8.19 5.60
C TYR A 237 -2.70 -9.71 5.72
N ALA A 238 -3.01 -10.26 6.90
CA ALA A 238 -3.13 -11.69 7.11
C ALA A 238 -4.29 -12.30 6.30
N VAL A 239 -5.46 -11.64 6.26
CA VAL A 239 -6.59 -12.07 5.44
C VAL A 239 -6.21 -12.07 3.97
N GLN A 240 -5.53 -11.03 3.51
CA GLN A 240 -5.07 -10.95 2.12
C GLN A 240 -4.06 -12.08 1.80
N LEU A 241 -3.04 -12.27 2.63
CA LEU A 241 -2.09 -13.37 2.47
C LEU A 241 -2.78 -14.73 2.49
N TYR A 242 -3.79 -14.91 3.34
CA TYR A 242 -4.57 -16.13 3.40
C TYR A 242 -5.34 -16.36 2.09
N VAL A 243 -6.02 -15.34 1.56
CA VAL A 243 -6.75 -15.41 0.29
C VAL A 243 -5.80 -15.73 -0.88
N PHE A 244 -4.63 -15.11 -0.93
CA PHE A 244 -3.64 -15.38 -1.98
C PHE A 244 -3.01 -16.78 -1.83
N ARG A 245 -2.62 -17.20 -0.60
CA ARG A 245 -2.11 -18.55 -0.35
C ARG A 245 -3.13 -19.65 -0.61
N GLN A 246 -4.41 -19.37 -0.40
CA GLN A 246 -5.48 -20.31 -0.70
C GLN A 246 -5.50 -20.64 -2.20
N ASN A 247 -5.10 -19.71 -3.06
CA ASN A 247 -4.99 -19.95 -4.50
C ASN A 247 -3.90 -20.98 -4.83
N ASP A 248 -2.74 -20.92 -4.16
CA ASP A 248 -1.65 -21.90 -4.34
C ASP A 248 -2.04 -23.29 -3.85
N GLN A 249 -2.71 -23.37 -2.69
CA GLN A 249 -3.23 -24.64 -2.19
C GLN A 249 -4.33 -25.21 -3.10
N GLY A 250 -5.13 -24.34 -3.72
CA GLY A 250 -6.12 -24.73 -4.72
C GLY A 250 -5.46 -25.43 -5.93
N LEU A 251 -4.34 -24.90 -6.42
CA LEU A 251 -3.56 -25.55 -7.47
C LEU A 251 -3.07 -26.93 -7.03
N LEU A 252 -2.43 -27.03 -5.86
CA LEU A 252 -1.95 -28.29 -5.30
C LEU A 252 -3.09 -29.34 -5.25
N LEU A 253 -4.22 -28.99 -4.63
CA LEU A 253 -5.36 -29.90 -4.49
C LEU A 253 -5.93 -30.29 -5.86
N SER A 254 -6.04 -29.36 -6.80
CA SER A 254 -6.54 -29.63 -8.15
C SER A 254 -5.66 -30.59 -8.95
N VAL A 255 -4.34 -30.59 -8.70
CA VAL A 255 -3.40 -31.50 -9.34
C VAL A 255 -3.40 -32.85 -8.66
N LEU A 256 -3.43 -32.89 -7.33
CA LEU A 256 -3.51 -34.13 -6.55
C LEU A 256 -4.80 -34.91 -6.83
N GLN A 257 -5.90 -34.23 -7.15
CA GLN A 257 -7.17 -34.87 -7.55
C GLN A 257 -7.14 -35.49 -8.96
N LYS A 258 -6.13 -35.22 -9.80
CA LYS A 258 -6.02 -35.83 -11.13
C LYS A 258 -5.53 -37.28 -11.03
N ARG A 259 -6.06 -38.15 -11.89
CA ARG A 259 -5.50 -39.51 -12.10
C ARG A 259 -4.02 -39.43 -12.50
N ALA A 260 -3.28 -40.51 -12.27
CA ALA A 260 -1.83 -40.62 -12.55
C ALA A 260 -1.44 -40.09 -13.95
N ASP A 261 -2.15 -40.50 -14.99
CA ASP A 261 -1.89 -40.05 -16.37
C ASP A 261 -2.14 -38.54 -16.55
N GLY A 262 -3.17 -38.02 -15.87
CA GLY A 262 -3.49 -36.60 -15.85
C GLY A 262 -2.41 -35.78 -15.15
N ARG A 263 -1.85 -36.28 -14.03
CA ARG A 263 -0.70 -35.68 -13.33
C ARG A 263 0.56 -35.68 -14.20
N SER A 264 0.84 -36.77 -14.91
CA SER A 264 1.99 -36.85 -15.82
C SER A 264 1.89 -35.84 -16.97
N LYS A 265 0.73 -35.75 -17.64
CA LYS A 265 0.50 -34.76 -18.70
C LYS A 265 0.56 -33.33 -18.18
N TRP A 266 0.01 -33.09 -16.98
CA TRP A 266 0.09 -31.79 -16.34
C TRP A 266 1.53 -31.41 -16.02
N LEU A 267 2.33 -32.31 -15.43
CA LEU A 267 3.73 -32.06 -15.08
C LEU A 267 4.56 -31.70 -16.31
N ALA A 268 4.42 -32.44 -17.41
CA ALA A 268 5.15 -32.14 -18.64
C ALA A 268 4.81 -30.74 -19.18
N LYS A 269 3.53 -30.36 -19.20
CA LYS A 269 3.10 -29.02 -19.60
C LYS A 269 3.59 -27.95 -18.63
N ALA A 270 3.52 -28.22 -17.33
CA ALA A 270 3.94 -27.31 -16.28
C ALA A 270 5.45 -27.02 -16.33
N LEU A 271 6.27 -28.05 -16.61
CA LEU A 271 7.72 -27.88 -16.78
C LEU A 271 8.06 -27.02 -18.01
N ILE A 272 7.37 -27.23 -19.14
CA ILE A 272 7.52 -26.39 -20.33
C ILE A 272 7.07 -24.95 -20.05
N GLN A 273 5.92 -24.78 -19.37
CA GLN A 273 5.45 -23.45 -18.99
C GLN A 273 6.43 -22.77 -18.02
N ALA A 274 7.05 -23.52 -17.11
CA ALA A 274 8.02 -22.98 -16.19
C ALA A 274 9.36 -22.64 -16.88
N SER A 275 9.82 -23.42 -17.86
CA SER A 275 10.97 -23.04 -18.70
C SER A 275 10.70 -21.80 -19.53
N ASP A 276 9.44 -21.59 -19.94
CA ASP A 276 9.00 -20.38 -20.65
C ASP A 276 8.73 -19.19 -19.70
N GLY A 277 8.90 -19.34 -18.38
CA GLY A 277 8.58 -18.31 -17.39
C GLY A 277 7.09 -18.03 -17.17
N ARG A 278 6.20 -18.85 -17.74
CA ARG A 278 4.73 -18.75 -17.61
C ARG A 278 4.17 -19.39 -16.34
N MET A 279 4.97 -20.19 -15.64
CA MET A 279 4.61 -20.80 -14.37
C MET A 279 5.75 -20.63 -13.38
N ASP A 280 5.41 -20.21 -12.15
CA ASP A 280 6.40 -20.05 -11.08
C ASP A 280 7.02 -21.39 -10.68
N ALA A 281 8.35 -21.45 -10.68
CA ALA A 281 9.12 -22.65 -10.35
C ALA A 281 8.91 -23.09 -8.90
N GLN A 282 8.66 -22.14 -7.97
CA GLN A 282 8.40 -22.47 -6.57
C GLN A 282 7.03 -23.13 -6.38
N SER A 283 5.97 -22.63 -7.03
CA SER A 283 4.67 -23.30 -7.05
C SER A 283 4.77 -24.71 -7.65
N LEU A 284 5.49 -24.88 -8.78
CA LEU A 284 5.72 -26.20 -9.37
C LEU A 284 6.49 -27.14 -8.43
N TYR A 285 7.57 -26.64 -7.82
CA TYR A 285 8.37 -27.38 -6.85
C TYR A 285 7.51 -27.88 -5.68
N SER A 286 6.65 -27.02 -5.13
CA SER A 286 5.78 -27.38 -3.99
C SER A 286 4.82 -28.54 -4.32
N VAL A 287 4.34 -28.62 -5.57
CA VAL A 287 3.48 -29.71 -6.04
C VAL A 287 4.28 -31.00 -6.21
N VAL A 288 5.43 -30.95 -6.87
CA VAL A 288 6.26 -32.13 -7.16
C VAL A 288 6.92 -32.70 -5.90
N ALA A 289 7.29 -31.83 -4.95
CA ALA A 289 7.88 -32.23 -3.68
C ALA A 289 6.88 -32.90 -2.72
N HIS A 290 5.57 -32.77 -2.96
CA HIS A 290 4.54 -33.29 -2.07
C HIS A 290 4.43 -34.83 -2.16
N ASN A 291 4.49 -35.54 -1.03
CA ASN A 291 4.47 -37.02 -1.01
C ASN A 291 3.23 -37.62 -1.69
N ARG A 292 2.07 -36.96 -1.57
CA ARG A 292 0.84 -37.42 -2.24
C ARG A 292 0.89 -37.33 -3.77
N PHE A 293 1.83 -36.57 -4.32
CA PHE A 293 1.98 -36.43 -5.77
C PHE A 293 2.38 -37.75 -6.46
N ILE A 294 2.95 -38.70 -5.71
CA ILE A 294 3.33 -40.02 -6.20
C ILE A 294 2.35 -41.15 -5.81
N GLU A 295 1.28 -40.84 -5.08
CA GLU A 295 0.23 -41.83 -4.76
C GLU A 295 -0.40 -42.34 -6.06
N ASP A 296 -0.67 -43.64 -6.16
CA ASP A 296 -1.30 -44.30 -7.31
C ASP A 296 -0.53 -44.21 -8.65
N LEU A 297 0.78 -43.94 -8.64
CA LEU A 297 1.59 -43.97 -9.86
C LEU A 297 2.00 -45.40 -10.25
N THR A 298 1.64 -45.81 -11.46
CA THR A 298 2.22 -47.01 -12.09
C THR A 298 3.69 -46.79 -12.41
N GLU A 299 4.49 -47.86 -12.42
CA GLU A 299 5.95 -47.77 -12.65
C GLU A 299 6.30 -47.08 -13.97
N LYS A 300 5.60 -47.43 -15.06
CA LYS A 300 5.77 -46.77 -16.37
C LYS A 300 5.51 -45.26 -16.29
N THR A 301 4.46 -44.84 -15.58
CA THR A 301 4.10 -43.42 -15.45
C THR A 301 5.06 -42.67 -14.56
N GLY A 302 5.47 -43.26 -13.43
CA GLY A 302 6.47 -42.70 -12.52
C GLY A 302 7.81 -42.48 -13.20
N ASN A 303 8.29 -43.47 -13.96
CA ASN A 303 9.52 -43.37 -14.74
C ASN A 303 9.43 -42.25 -15.79
N LYS A 304 8.31 -42.15 -16.51
CA LYS A 304 8.08 -41.07 -17.48
C LYS A 304 8.07 -39.69 -16.82
N MET A 305 7.41 -39.54 -15.68
CA MET A 305 7.36 -38.29 -14.92
C MET A 305 8.75 -37.88 -14.41
N TYR A 306 9.53 -38.83 -13.89
CA TYR A 306 10.88 -38.56 -13.41
C TYR A 306 11.83 -38.14 -14.54
N ARG A 307 11.79 -38.81 -15.71
CA ARG A 307 12.57 -38.40 -16.88
C ARG A 307 12.24 -36.97 -17.32
N ALA A 308 10.94 -36.64 -17.40
CA ALA A 308 10.50 -35.30 -17.78
C ALA A 308 10.97 -34.24 -16.77
N LEU A 309 10.86 -34.53 -15.47
CA LEU A 309 11.37 -33.67 -14.40
C LEU A 309 12.88 -33.48 -14.53
N HIS A 310 13.64 -34.56 -14.70
CA HIS A 310 15.09 -34.56 -14.80
C HIS A 310 15.60 -33.72 -15.98
N ALA A 311 14.93 -33.83 -17.15
CA ALA A 311 15.25 -33.03 -18.33
C ALA A 311 15.08 -31.51 -18.11
N ASN A 312 14.20 -31.12 -17.17
CA ASN A 312 13.85 -29.73 -16.90
C ASN A 312 14.35 -29.24 -15.53
N LEU A 313 15.36 -29.91 -14.95
CA LEU A 313 15.93 -29.53 -13.64
C LEU A 313 16.60 -28.14 -13.64
N HIS A 314 16.94 -27.62 -14.82
CA HIS A 314 17.52 -26.29 -14.99
C HIS A 314 16.54 -25.17 -14.60
N VAL A 315 15.24 -25.42 -14.65
CA VAL A 315 14.18 -24.46 -14.26
C VAL A 315 14.16 -24.19 -12.75
N PHE A 316 14.67 -25.14 -11.96
CA PHE A 316 14.68 -25.05 -10.50
C PHE A 316 16.00 -24.48 -9.96
N SER A 317 15.93 -23.85 -8.79
CA SER A 317 17.13 -23.37 -8.08
C SER A 317 18.05 -24.52 -7.72
N SER A 318 19.35 -24.25 -7.56
CA SER A 318 20.35 -25.28 -7.23
C SER A 318 20.00 -26.11 -5.98
N LYS A 319 19.34 -25.48 -4.99
CA LYS A 319 18.88 -26.15 -3.77
C LYS A 319 17.69 -27.08 -4.07
N GLN A 320 16.68 -26.59 -4.79
CA GLN A 320 15.52 -27.38 -5.20
C GLN A 320 15.95 -28.55 -6.10
N ARG A 321 16.88 -28.32 -7.03
CA ARG A 321 17.43 -29.34 -7.93
C ARG A 321 18.02 -30.51 -7.15
N ARG A 322 18.90 -30.24 -6.18
CA ARG A 322 19.50 -31.29 -5.33
C ARG A 322 18.43 -32.11 -4.60
N PHE A 323 17.40 -31.45 -4.07
CA PHE A 323 16.30 -32.14 -3.41
C PHE A 323 15.48 -32.98 -4.39
N LEU A 324 15.12 -32.45 -5.56
CA LEU A 324 14.36 -33.16 -6.60
C LEU A 324 15.14 -34.33 -7.20
N GLU A 325 16.46 -34.25 -7.27
CA GLU A 325 17.32 -35.33 -7.78
C GLU A 325 17.45 -36.49 -6.78
N LYS A 326 17.59 -36.19 -5.48
CA LYS A 326 18.01 -37.19 -4.48
C LYS A 326 16.92 -37.53 -3.46
N ASP A 327 16.24 -36.51 -2.95
CA ASP A 327 15.45 -36.62 -1.73
C ASP A 327 13.95 -36.68 -1.96
N CYS A 328 13.48 -36.21 -3.11
CA CYS A 328 12.05 -36.21 -3.41
C CYS A 328 11.52 -37.65 -3.57
N ALA A 329 10.27 -37.86 -3.19
CA ALA A 329 9.65 -39.19 -3.19
C ALA A 329 9.61 -39.82 -4.59
N LEU A 330 9.50 -39.00 -5.64
CA LEU A 330 9.55 -39.43 -7.04
C LEU A 330 10.95 -39.98 -7.40
N ALA A 331 12.03 -39.29 -7.02
CA ALA A 331 13.40 -39.74 -7.24
C ALA A 331 13.71 -41.02 -6.49
N LYS A 332 13.35 -41.08 -5.20
CA LYS A 332 13.59 -42.26 -4.35
C LYS A 332 12.98 -43.53 -4.93
N LYS A 333 11.79 -43.44 -5.54
CA LYS A 333 11.10 -44.60 -6.12
C LYS A 333 11.54 -44.93 -7.55
N TYR A 334 11.73 -43.92 -8.40
CA TYR A 334 11.82 -44.14 -9.85
C TYR A 334 13.18 -43.79 -10.47
N ALA A 335 14.12 -43.16 -9.76
CA ALA A 335 15.40 -42.76 -10.36
C ALA A 335 16.21 -43.93 -10.91
N LYS A 336 16.23 -45.07 -10.20
CA LYS A 336 16.98 -46.26 -10.60
C LYS A 336 16.38 -46.95 -11.83
N THR A 337 15.05 -47.10 -11.87
CA THR A 337 14.34 -47.81 -12.93
C THR A 337 14.08 -46.94 -14.15
N ALA A 338 13.97 -45.62 -13.98
CA ALA A 338 13.73 -44.68 -15.06
C ALA A 338 14.83 -44.72 -16.13
N PHE A 339 16.09 -44.99 -15.79
CA PHE A 339 17.18 -45.04 -16.77
C PHE A 339 17.64 -46.46 -17.12
N ALA A 340 17.35 -47.46 -16.27
CA ALA A 340 17.74 -48.85 -16.52
C ALA A 340 17.06 -49.50 -17.75
N GLY A 341 15.85 -49.06 -18.10
CA GLY A 341 15.04 -49.66 -19.17
C GLY A 341 15.38 -49.23 -20.60
N VAL A 342 16.39 -48.39 -20.82
CA VAL A 342 16.81 -48.01 -22.20
C VAL A 342 17.88 -48.96 -22.74
N GLN A 343 18.57 -49.72 -21.88
CA GLN A 343 19.70 -50.55 -22.29
C GLN A 343 19.40 -52.05 -22.42
N LYS A 344 18.22 -52.55 -21.99
CA LYS A 344 17.99 -54.00 -21.86
C LYS A 344 17.05 -54.64 -22.88
N ASP A 345 16.40 -53.84 -23.73
CA ASP A 345 15.61 -54.31 -24.87
C ASP A 345 16.19 -53.70 -26.16
N ALA A 346 17.42 -54.09 -26.51
CA ALA A 346 17.84 -54.15 -27.90
C ALA A 346 17.28 -55.46 -28.49
N PRO A 347 16.10 -55.46 -29.12
CA PRO A 347 15.87 -56.41 -30.21
C PRO A 347 16.88 -56.05 -31.30
N ASP A 348 17.45 -57.06 -31.96
CA ASP A 348 18.41 -56.96 -33.06
C ASP A 348 18.38 -55.58 -33.75
N GLU A 349 19.45 -54.80 -33.56
CA GLU A 349 19.62 -53.43 -34.06
C GLU A 349 19.33 -53.31 -35.56
N ASP A 350 19.48 -54.40 -36.31
CA ASP A 350 19.16 -54.48 -37.74
C ASP A 350 17.68 -54.18 -38.03
N SER A 351 16.75 -54.60 -37.18
CA SER A 351 15.30 -54.45 -37.43
C SER A 351 14.75 -53.05 -37.09
N LYS A 352 15.35 -52.35 -36.11
CA LYS A 352 14.96 -50.99 -35.73
C LYS A 352 15.65 -49.94 -36.58
N GLN A 353 16.89 -50.17 -37.02
CA GLN A 353 17.56 -49.28 -37.96
C GLN A 353 16.86 -49.32 -39.33
N GLU A 354 16.38 -50.49 -39.76
CA GLU A 354 15.56 -50.62 -40.97
C GLU A 354 14.19 -49.95 -40.81
N GLN A 355 13.50 -50.08 -39.68
CA GLN A 355 12.23 -49.36 -39.46
C GLN A 355 12.41 -47.83 -39.33
N ALA A 356 13.51 -47.37 -38.71
CA ALA A 356 13.82 -45.95 -38.62
C ALA A 356 14.24 -45.38 -39.98
N ALA A 357 15.00 -46.13 -40.78
CA ALA A 357 15.33 -45.78 -42.16
C ALA A 357 14.07 -45.72 -43.02
N ASN A 358 13.19 -46.72 -42.92
CA ASN A 358 11.91 -46.76 -43.64
C ASN A 358 10.97 -45.61 -43.21
N ALA A 359 10.97 -45.22 -41.93
CA ALA A 359 10.17 -44.09 -41.44
C ALA A 359 10.73 -42.74 -41.90
N ILE A 360 12.06 -42.57 -41.92
CA ILE A 360 12.72 -41.38 -42.48
C ILE A 360 12.50 -41.32 -44.00
N GLU A 361 12.55 -42.46 -44.68
CA GLU A 361 12.33 -42.56 -46.11
C GLU A 361 10.86 -42.28 -46.49
N ASP A 362 9.88 -42.77 -45.73
CA ASP A 362 8.45 -42.42 -45.92
C ASP A 362 8.21 -40.92 -45.66
N MET A 363 8.86 -40.35 -44.64
CA MET A 363 8.77 -38.91 -44.37
C MET A 363 9.39 -38.08 -45.51
N MET A 364 10.55 -38.47 -46.03
CA MET A 364 11.17 -37.83 -47.19
C MET A 364 10.37 -38.05 -48.48
N ALA A 365 9.73 -39.21 -48.65
CA ALA A 365 8.83 -39.50 -49.76
C ALA A 365 7.59 -38.59 -49.71
N ARG A 366 6.99 -38.38 -48.54
CA ARG A 366 5.86 -37.44 -48.35
C ARG A 366 6.29 -35.99 -48.60
N CYS A 367 7.46 -35.57 -48.12
CA CYS A 367 8.00 -34.24 -48.43
C CYS A 367 8.24 -34.07 -49.95
N ARG A 368 8.80 -35.09 -50.62
CA ARG A 368 9.00 -35.06 -52.10
C ARG A 368 7.68 -35.04 -52.86
N ALA A 369 6.67 -35.79 -52.42
CA ALA A 369 5.33 -35.78 -53.01
C ALA A 369 4.65 -34.41 -52.85
N PHE A 370 4.72 -33.82 -51.65
CA PHE A 370 4.19 -32.50 -51.38
C PHE A 370 4.87 -31.40 -52.21
N VAL A 371 6.19 -31.49 -52.40
CA VAL A 371 6.93 -30.55 -53.27
C VAL A 371 6.53 -30.70 -54.73
N ARG A 372 6.37 -31.93 -55.25
CA ARG A 372 5.88 -32.16 -56.62
C ARG A 372 4.45 -31.66 -56.82
N GLU A 373 3.57 -31.89 -55.85
CA GLU A 373 2.20 -31.38 -55.86
C GLU A 373 2.19 -29.85 -55.89
N LYS A 374 2.99 -29.19 -55.03
CA LYS A 374 3.13 -27.72 -55.00
C LYS A 374 3.81 -27.14 -56.24
N GLN A 375 4.72 -27.86 -56.89
CA GLN A 375 5.29 -27.47 -58.18
C GLN A 375 4.26 -27.61 -59.31
N SER A 376 3.42 -28.64 -59.30
CA SER A 376 2.33 -28.81 -60.28
C SER A 376 1.21 -27.77 -60.13
N GLU A 377 0.87 -27.38 -58.89
CA GLU A 377 -0.08 -26.30 -58.61
C GLU A 377 0.45 -24.91 -58.99
N ARG A 378 1.78 -24.73 -59.06
CA ARG A 378 2.41 -23.47 -59.47
C ARG A 378 2.42 -23.22 -60.98
N GLY A 379 1.89 -24.15 -61.79
CA GLY A 379 1.44 -23.83 -63.14
C GLY A 379 2.56 -23.47 -64.13
N GLU A 380 3.70 -24.15 -64.09
CA GLU A 380 4.60 -24.21 -65.24
C GLU A 380 4.17 -25.36 -66.16
N ARG A 381 2.97 -25.21 -66.74
CA ARG A 381 2.64 -25.88 -67.99
C ARG A 381 3.27 -25.05 -69.10
N GLY A 382 4.59 -25.20 -69.25
CA GLY A 382 5.30 -24.73 -70.42
C GLY A 382 4.76 -25.47 -71.64
N GLU A 383 3.91 -24.78 -72.39
CA GLU A 383 3.72 -25.04 -73.80
C GLU A 383 5.08 -24.99 -74.49
N GLN A 384 5.49 -26.09 -75.10
CA GLN A 384 6.42 -26.15 -76.23
C GLN A 384 6.04 -27.43 -76.99
N GLY A 385 5.38 -27.39 -78.14
CA GLY A 385 5.47 -26.37 -79.18
C GLY A 385 6.68 -26.68 -80.05
N GLU A 386 6.41 -27.28 -81.20
CA GLU A 386 7.33 -27.62 -82.27
C GLU A 386 8.22 -26.45 -82.72
N ASN A 387 9.38 -26.84 -83.27
CA ASN A 387 10.22 -26.18 -84.29
C ASN A 387 11.40 -25.28 -83.88
N GLY A 388 12.54 -25.59 -84.53
CA GLY A 388 13.56 -24.64 -85.02
C GLY A 388 14.72 -24.39 -84.05
N ASP A 389 15.90 -24.98 -84.20
CA ASP A 389 16.96 -24.68 -85.19
C ASP A 389 17.88 -23.51 -84.75
N ASP A 390 19.18 -23.72 -85.00
CA ASP A 390 20.35 -22.83 -84.91
C ASP A 390 21.00 -22.44 -83.55
N GLY A 391 22.22 -22.96 -83.35
CA GLY A 391 23.41 -22.09 -83.37
C GLY A 391 24.10 -21.65 -82.06
N ALA A 392 25.21 -22.34 -81.75
CA ALA A 392 26.55 -21.83 -81.38
C ALA A 392 26.86 -21.08 -80.04
N GLN A 393 27.92 -21.62 -79.38
CA GLN A 393 29.06 -21.00 -78.64
C GLN A 393 28.82 -20.24 -77.31
N GLU A 394 29.45 -20.65 -76.19
CA GLU A 394 30.80 -20.25 -75.65
C GLU A 394 30.71 -18.85 -74.97
N GLU A 395 31.18 -18.50 -73.76
CA GLU A 395 32.26 -18.92 -72.86
C GLU A 395 32.08 -18.24 -71.47
N ALA A 396 32.71 -18.83 -70.44
CA ALA A 396 33.28 -18.31 -69.18
C ALA A 396 32.79 -17.01 -68.46
N ALA A 397 32.64 -17.10 -67.13
CA ALA A 397 33.41 -16.29 -66.17
C ALA A 397 33.28 -16.80 -64.72
N ALA A 398 34.44 -17.01 -64.08
CA ALA A 398 34.63 -17.36 -62.68
C ALA A 398 34.80 -16.10 -61.81
N ALA A 399 34.49 -16.20 -60.50
CA ALA A 399 35.12 -15.40 -59.45
C ALA A 399 34.80 -15.95 -58.05
N GLU A 400 35.82 -16.42 -57.33
CA GLU A 400 35.89 -16.34 -55.86
C GLU A 400 36.25 -14.90 -55.42
N PRO A 401 36.15 -14.55 -54.12
CA PRO A 401 37.37 -14.65 -53.30
C PRO A 401 37.17 -14.96 -51.80
N SER A 402 38.29 -15.38 -51.24
CA SER A 402 38.72 -15.54 -49.84
C SER A 402 38.78 -14.24 -49.02
N GLY A 403 38.84 -14.37 -47.68
CA GLY A 403 39.10 -13.26 -46.76
C GLY A 403 39.12 -13.67 -45.30
N GLU A 404 40.32 -13.92 -44.79
CA GLU A 404 40.74 -14.30 -43.44
C GLU A 404 40.99 -13.04 -42.56
N VAL A 405 41.20 -13.24 -41.25
CA VAL A 405 42.09 -12.49 -40.33
C VAL A 405 41.46 -11.71 -39.12
N GLU A 406 41.89 -12.20 -37.95
CA GLU A 406 42.26 -11.58 -36.65
C GLU A 406 41.28 -11.03 -35.60
N ALA A 407 41.51 -11.55 -34.38
CA ALA A 407 41.26 -10.96 -33.07
C ALA A 407 42.38 -9.94 -32.69
N PRO A 408 42.20 -9.18 -31.60
CA PRO A 408 43.20 -9.30 -30.53
C PRO A 408 42.68 -9.18 -29.09
N ALA A 409 43.62 -9.42 -28.20
CA ALA A 409 43.54 -9.68 -26.76
C ALA A 409 43.68 -8.44 -25.84
N GLU A 410 43.70 -8.75 -24.55
CA GLU A 410 43.80 -7.98 -23.30
C GLU A 410 44.95 -6.94 -23.19
N GLU A 411 44.75 -5.88 -22.39
CA GLU A 411 45.81 -5.24 -21.57
C GLU A 411 45.24 -4.48 -20.34
N GLU A 412 46.13 -4.22 -19.37
CA GLU A 412 46.02 -4.10 -17.91
C GLU A 412 45.44 -2.81 -17.25
N ALA A 413 45.27 -2.95 -15.93
CA ALA A 413 44.91 -2.10 -14.78
C ALA A 413 45.78 -0.82 -14.53
N PRO A 414 45.81 -0.16 -13.32
CA PRO A 414 44.79 0.33 -12.37
C PRO A 414 44.96 1.80 -11.86
N ALA A 415 43.92 2.28 -11.12
CA ALA A 415 43.90 3.11 -9.89
C ALA A 415 44.55 4.52 -9.79
N ALA A 416 43.75 5.53 -9.40
CA ALA A 416 43.97 6.37 -8.18
C ALA A 416 42.89 7.47 -8.00
N THR A 417 42.28 7.52 -6.82
CA THR A 417 41.62 8.69 -6.16
C THR A 417 42.68 9.75 -5.78
N PRO A 418 42.35 11.07 -5.57
CA PRO A 418 41.51 11.53 -4.45
C PRO A 418 40.70 12.85 -4.65
N ALA A 419 39.79 13.12 -3.70
CA ALA A 419 39.15 14.43 -3.46
C ALA A 419 40.16 15.44 -2.86
N PRO A 420 39.91 16.78 -2.82
CA PRO A 420 38.99 17.35 -1.81
C PRO A 420 38.28 18.69 -2.14
N ALA A 421 37.07 18.84 -1.57
CA ALA A 421 36.56 19.94 -0.73
C ALA A 421 36.41 21.43 -1.20
N VAL A 422 35.24 21.97 -0.79
CA VAL A 422 34.90 23.36 -0.37
C VAL A 422 34.84 24.47 -1.43
N THR A 423 33.64 25.03 -1.67
CA THR A 423 33.31 26.43 -1.32
C THR A 423 31.84 26.82 -1.58
N THR A 424 31.40 27.69 -0.68
CA THR A 424 30.16 28.47 -0.54
C THR A 424 29.81 29.37 -1.72
N GLY A 425 28.52 29.67 -1.94
CA GLY A 425 28.11 30.76 -2.82
C GLY A 425 26.60 31.02 -2.87
N LEU A 426 26.19 32.13 -2.25
CA LEU A 426 24.84 32.70 -2.19
C LEU A 426 24.32 33.24 -3.54
N ALA A 427 22.99 33.41 -3.56
CA ALA A 427 22.24 34.51 -4.17
C ALA A 427 21.69 34.39 -5.61
N SER A 428 20.35 34.30 -5.64
CA SER A 428 19.44 35.28 -6.28
C SER A 428 19.05 35.14 -7.76
N ARG A 429 17.81 35.60 -8.01
CA ARG A 429 17.11 35.83 -9.29
C ARG A 429 16.62 34.54 -10.01
N SER A 430 15.47 34.50 -10.65
CA SER A 430 14.52 35.55 -11.07
C SER A 430 13.18 34.92 -11.45
N ARG A 431 12.12 35.72 -11.31
CA ARG A 431 10.81 35.60 -11.95
C ARG A 431 10.92 35.20 -13.43
N SER A 432 10.05 34.28 -13.85
CA SER A 432 9.35 34.37 -15.14
C SER A 432 8.24 33.31 -15.25
N ALA A 433 6.99 33.73 -15.03
CA ALA A 433 5.86 33.25 -15.83
C ALA A 433 5.98 33.89 -17.23
N PRO A 434 5.44 33.32 -18.33
CA PRO A 434 3.99 33.46 -18.59
C PRO A 434 3.36 32.39 -19.52
N LYS A 435 2.05 32.61 -19.79
CA LYS A 435 1.18 32.12 -20.90
C LYS A 435 0.55 30.73 -20.68
N ALA A 436 -0.74 30.61 -20.36
CA ALA A 436 -1.94 31.05 -21.09
C ALA A 436 -1.97 30.54 -22.55
N LYS A 437 -2.63 29.41 -22.76
CA LYS A 437 -3.34 29.12 -24.01
C LYS A 437 -4.70 28.52 -23.72
N GLU A 438 -5.62 29.02 -24.53
CA GLU A 438 -7.07 29.01 -24.46
C GLU A 438 -7.62 28.03 -25.52
N LYS A 439 -8.87 27.58 -25.33
CA LYS A 439 -9.79 26.95 -26.31
C LYS A 439 -9.46 25.53 -26.80
N GLN A 440 -10.36 24.58 -26.55
CA GLN A 440 -11.57 24.39 -27.36
C GLN A 440 -12.60 23.50 -26.65
N ALA A 441 -13.86 23.93 -26.74
CA ALA A 441 -15.04 23.17 -26.37
C ALA A 441 -15.57 22.40 -27.59
N THR A 442 -16.35 21.36 -27.30
CA THR A 442 -17.59 20.88 -27.96
C THR A 442 -17.59 19.38 -28.26
N LYS A 443 -18.46 18.64 -27.56
CA LYS A 443 -19.58 17.92 -28.21
C LYS A 443 -20.54 17.36 -27.16
N ALA A 444 -21.72 17.96 -27.14
CA ALA A 444 -22.93 17.38 -26.57
C ALA A 444 -23.40 16.22 -27.44
N LYS A 445 -23.90 15.14 -26.82
CA LYS A 445 -24.86 14.23 -27.46
C LYS A 445 -25.96 13.89 -26.47
N SER A 446 -27.12 14.45 -26.75
CA SER A 446 -28.42 14.07 -26.21
C SER A 446 -28.75 12.61 -26.58
N LYS A 447 -29.36 11.86 -25.65
CA LYS A 447 -30.35 10.86 -26.05
C LYS A 447 -31.52 10.85 -25.07
N LYS A 448 -32.69 11.01 -25.68
CA LYS A 448 -34.03 11.25 -25.14
C LYS A 448 -34.79 9.91 -25.09
N LYS A 449 -35.73 9.85 -24.14
CA LYS A 449 -37.05 9.21 -24.23
C LYS A 449 -37.21 7.70 -23.97
N ARG A 450 -37.93 7.39 -22.87
CA ARG A 450 -39.15 6.55 -22.78
C ARG A 450 -39.64 6.64 -21.32
N GLU A 451 -40.64 7.46 -20.96
CA GLU A 451 -42.09 7.23 -21.06
C GLU A 451 -42.53 5.82 -20.65
N SER A 452 -43.03 5.68 -19.42
CA SER A 452 -44.29 4.99 -19.15
C SER A 452 -44.90 5.53 -17.85
N SER A 453 -46.20 5.76 -17.93
CA SER A 453 -47.03 6.51 -17.00
C SER A 453 -48.09 5.59 -16.39
N SER A 454 -48.27 5.73 -15.06
CA SER A 454 -49.56 5.67 -14.33
C SER A 454 -50.26 4.29 -14.14
N PRO A 455 -51.19 4.12 -13.17
CA PRO A 455 -51.95 5.17 -12.47
C PRO A 455 -52.14 5.05 -10.93
N SER A 456 -52.52 6.21 -10.41
CA SER A 456 -53.20 6.53 -9.14
C SER A 456 -54.44 5.67 -8.86
N ARG A 457 -54.64 5.31 -7.59
CA ARG A 457 -55.97 5.10 -6.99
C ARG A 457 -56.03 5.63 -5.55
N ARG A 458 -57.17 6.27 -5.27
CA ARG A 458 -57.54 7.10 -4.11
C ARG A 458 -58.08 6.31 -2.91
N HIS A 459 -58.03 6.99 -1.76
CA HIS A 459 -58.97 7.00 -0.60
C HIS A 459 -59.40 5.69 0.09
N SER A 460 -59.17 5.61 1.41
CA SER A 460 -60.25 5.70 2.41
C SER A 460 -59.74 5.70 3.87
N SER A 461 -60.39 6.54 4.66
CA SER A 461 -60.40 6.71 6.12
C SER A 461 -60.90 5.50 6.92
N SER A 462 -60.42 5.32 8.16
CA SER A 462 -61.10 4.66 9.30
C SER A 462 -60.12 4.54 10.48
N SER A 463 -60.14 5.41 11.49
CA SER A 463 -60.91 5.30 12.75
C SER A 463 -60.63 4.05 13.60
N GLY A 464 -60.19 4.25 14.86
CA GLY A 464 -60.57 3.36 15.97
C GLY A 464 -59.48 2.84 16.92
N SER A 465 -59.43 3.44 18.11
CA SER A 465 -59.50 2.72 19.41
C SER A 465 -58.23 2.22 20.14
N ARG A 466 -57.80 3.05 21.11
CA ARG A 466 -57.68 2.79 22.57
C ARG A 466 -57.23 1.39 23.07
N LYS A 467 -56.16 1.39 23.89
CA LYS A 467 -55.99 0.78 25.25
C LYS A 467 -54.56 1.12 25.71
N ARG A 468 -54.23 2.00 26.68
CA ARG A 468 -54.62 2.24 28.09
C ARG A 468 -54.25 1.09 29.06
N ARG A 469 -53.06 1.16 29.67
CA ARG A 469 -52.65 0.50 30.94
C ARG A 469 -51.42 1.24 31.47
N LYS A 470 -51.49 2.21 32.41
CA LYS A 470 -51.85 2.27 33.84
C LYS A 470 -50.77 1.75 34.80
N LYS A 471 -50.09 2.74 35.43
CA LYS A 471 -49.59 2.88 36.81
C LYS A 471 -48.68 1.79 37.41
N ARG A 472 -47.51 2.23 37.88
CA ARG A 472 -47.07 2.05 39.28
C ARG A 472 -46.25 3.26 39.74
N SER A 473 -46.41 3.58 41.01
CA SER A 473 -46.11 4.85 41.67
C SER A 473 -45.32 4.60 42.95
N ARG A 474 -44.58 5.64 43.40
CA ARG A 474 -44.12 5.93 44.77
C ARG A 474 -42.92 5.13 45.29
N LYS A 475 -41.83 5.84 45.63
CA LYS A 475 -41.67 6.49 46.95
C LYS A 475 -40.51 7.50 46.90
N ASP A 476 -40.87 8.78 47.04
CA ASP A 476 -39.99 9.85 47.51
C ASP A 476 -40.10 9.92 49.03
N SER A 477 -38.98 10.06 49.70
CA SER A 477 -38.90 10.49 51.10
C SER A 477 -38.04 11.74 51.17
N ARG A 478 -38.72 12.86 51.37
CA ARG A 478 -38.17 14.14 51.86
C ARG A 478 -37.93 14.04 53.37
N SER A 479 -36.85 14.64 53.85
CA SER A 479 -36.80 15.29 55.16
C SER A 479 -36.14 16.67 55.00
N SER A 480 -36.92 17.69 55.36
CA SER A 480 -36.54 19.05 55.76
C SER A 480 -35.74 19.00 57.09
N SER A 481 -35.09 20.01 57.66
CA SER A 481 -35.28 21.48 57.71
C SER A 481 -34.20 22.09 58.64
N SER A 482 -34.13 23.43 58.67
CA SER A 482 -33.55 24.34 59.69
C SER A 482 -32.06 24.72 59.46
N SER A 483 -31.75 25.95 59.04
CA SER A 483 -31.80 27.27 59.70
C SER A 483 -30.70 27.47 60.75
N GLY A 484 -29.84 28.47 60.55
CA GLY A 484 -28.86 28.86 61.57
C GLY A 484 -27.79 29.82 61.06
N ARG A 485 -28.12 31.11 61.08
CA ARG A 485 -27.25 32.28 60.92
C ARG A 485 -26.22 32.32 62.07
N HIS A 486 -24.95 32.65 61.84
CA HIS A 486 -24.16 33.54 62.72
C HIS A 486 -22.80 33.93 62.11
N GLU A 487 -22.59 35.24 62.00
CA GLU A 487 -21.28 35.88 61.84
C GLU A 487 -20.41 35.64 63.08
N ALA A 488 -19.09 35.49 62.88
CA ALA A 488 -18.10 35.94 63.85
C ALA A 488 -16.77 36.26 63.15
N LYS A 489 -16.45 37.55 63.16
CA LYS A 489 -15.11 38.13 62.94
C LYS A 489 -14.07 37.45 63.84
N LYS A 490 -12.87 37.18 63.33
CA LYS A 490 -11.64 37.29 64.13
C LYS A 490 -10.43 37.66 63.30
N SER A 491 -9.99 38.88 63.58
CA SER A 491 -8.70 39.49 63.33
C SER A 491 -7.54 38.73 64.00
N GLY A 492 -6.34 38.80 63.42
CA GLY A 492 -5.09 38.47 64.12
C GLY A 492 -3.94 38.12 63.17
N LYS A 493 -3.22 39.10 62.59
CA LYS A 493 -2.04 39.80 63.15
C LYS A 493 -0.71 39.12 62.76
N ARG A 494 0.01 39.86 61.92
CA ARG A 494 1.44 39.83 61.56
C ARG A 494 2.38 39.15 62.57
N LYS A 495 3.38 38.43 62.04
CA LYS A 495 4.78 38.61 62.46
C LYS A 495 5.74 38.16 61.37
N SER A 496 6.58 39.10 60.94
CA SER A 496 7.84 38.90 60.25
C SER A 496 8.86 38.24 61.20
N LYS A 497 9.82 37.52 60.64
CA LYS A 497 11.23 37.62 61.06
C LYS A 497 12.17 36.97 60.03
N ASP A 498 13.18 37.77 59.71
CA ASP A 498 14.36 37.51 58.89
C ASP A 498 15.37 36.56 59.55
N SER A 499 16.45 36.27 58.79
CA SER A 499 17.79 35.78 59.18
C SER A 499 17.83 34.34 59.73
N GLU A 500 18.77 33.44 59.41
CA GLU A 500 20.23 33.49 59.22
C GLU A 500 20.62 32.12 58.57
N SER A 501 21.39 32.02 57.49
CA SER A 501 22.87 31.94 57.46
C SER A 501 23.52 30.98 58.48
N SER A 502 24.42 30.12 57.97
CA SER A 502 25.45 29.29 58.65
C SER A 502 25.19 27.78 58.50
N ASP A 503 25.82 27.07 57.57
CA ASP A 503 27.25 26.73 57.52
C ASP A 503 27.67 25.80 58.67
N ARG A 504 27.75 24.48 58.43
CA ARG A 504 28.80 23.64 59.01
C ARG A 504 28.87 22.22 58.44
N SER A 505 29.95 22.09 57.69
CA SER A 505 30.82 20.94 57.48
C SER A 505 30.85 19.81 58.55
N LYS A 506 31.25 18.63 58.05
CA LYS A 506 32.07 17.59 58.69
C LYS A 506 31.47 16.85 59.89
N LYS A 507 31.21 15.55 59.68
CA LYS A 507 31.88 14.52 60.50
C LYS A 507 32.01 13.17 59.79
N ARG A 508 33.24 12.68 59.88
CA ARG A 508 33.86 11.48 59.34
C ARG A 508 34.05 10.52 60.53
N LYS A 509 34.05 9.20 60.26
CA LYS A 509 34.44 8.09 61.18
C LYS A 509 33.39 7.77 62.27
N LYS A 510 33.09 6.52 62.64
CA LYS A 510 33.86 5.27 62.84
C LYS A 510 32.86 4.10 62.66
N LYS A 511 33.15 3.02 61.92
CA LYS A 511 33.95 1.83 62.29
C LYS A 511 33.26 0.92 63.33
N LYS A 512 32.94 -0.30 62.84
CA LYS A 512 33.27 -1.64 63.38
C LYS A 512 32.22 -2.48 64.16
N HIS A 513 32.20 -3.76 63.74
CA HIS A 513 31.71 -5.01 64.36
C HIS A 513 30.17 -5.15 64.42
N HIS A 514 29.55 -6.20 63.89
CA HIS A 514 29.89 -7.63 63.97
C HIS A 514 29.97 -8.35 62.63
#